data_AF-A0A5Y6M7N4-F1
#
_entry.id   AF-A0A5Y6M7N4-F1
#
_cell.length_a   1.000
_cell.length_b   1.000
_cell.length_c   1.000
_cell.angle_alpha   90.00
_cell.angle_beta   90.00
_cell.angle_gamma   90.00
#
_symmetry.space_group_name_H-M   'P 1'
#
loop_
_entity.id
_entity.type
_entity.pdbx_description
1 polymer ?
#
loop_
_entity_poly.entity_id
_entity_poly.type
_entity_poly.pdbx_seq_one_letter_code
_entity_poly.pdbx_strand_id
1 'polypeptide(L)'
;MKISYPIRDKDGKEFRSLDEIMQRIDAEAHGTWLLGGNGLWHGAVHISEVSNPRSALTPDTLSTGEPVPLQFMADGTIAAYRINNDYLTAPWKGQELRYSSTFVLVKSQCQPDPQKEKSWLEFYSLYMHLAPVKDYPASLCYKVRAGHSGILLRKYTSGQNGLPETQESGDPVIYQAPPKTRNSLKAGDRFASSCTGRFYVTRGEQSTLMTFGLVRLLNGETAGNEQYWVTLDPTLMEPDGEIQALMPAWMQKAKAKGVFDQVQAGGKTEEWQVSAGTPVGFMGCEEYPGKEGSQTEREWFVHLEVLSADPRMPAFLGNPEGVKGEKRTVRAPKGKILYTRQATAEQATFSATSATLEAQYMLPRITTTPVMDESKQWWFNITGSGWLPEKDVEEAGQYDLLKQGFQPLEENSGGDMVSSPYEGWVPEAFDSVSRAAAQGDEWYEQVPPFYRELMVRMDSDQDGKVTEEEIRQALVVRDPLVRHVVNRLVIKHHSEWCGGRSTGRWEEFY
;
A
#
# COMPACT_ATOMS: atom_id res chain seq x y z
N MET A 1 16.68 -2.89 -4.45
CA MET A 1 15.80 -1.92 -3.76
C MET A 1 14.92 -2.68 -2.78
N LYS A 2 14.83 -2.22 -1.52
CA LYS A 2 13.83 -2.76 -0.58
C LYS A 2 12.48 -2.16 -0.95
N ILE A 3 11.45 -3.00 -0.98
CA ILE A 3 10.06 -2.57 -1.17
C ILE A 3 9.21 -3.04 0.01
N SER A 4 8.16 -2.31 0.31
CA SER A 4 7.19 -2.62 1.36
C SER A 4 5.80 -2.25 0.88
N TYR A 5 4.78 -2.95 1.38
CA TYR A 5 3.41 -2.53 1.13
C TYR A 5 3.14 -1.20 1.86
N PRO A 6 2.28 -0.33 1.30
CA PRO A 6 1.97 0.98 1.89
C PRO A 6 1.12 0.88 3.15
N ILE A 7 0.54 -0.30 3.40
CA ILE A 7 -0.31 -0.62 4.54
C ILE A 7 0.06 -1.96 5.14
N ARG A 8 -0.39 -2.16 6.38
CA ARG A 8 -0.34 -3.43 7.09
C ARG A 8 -1.73 -4.06 7.17
N ASP A 9 -1.80 -5.33 7.54
CA ASP A 9 -3.09 -5.97 7.79
C ASP A 9 -3.78 -5.39 9.04
N LYS A 10 -5.00 -5.86 9.30
CA LYS A 10 -5.82 -5.44 10.46
C LYS A 10 -5.17 -5.70 11.82
N ASP A 11 -4.17 -6.56 11.90
CA ASP A 11 -3.43 -6.89 13.12
C ASP A 11 -2.08 -6.12 13.17
N GLY A 12 -1.82 -5.22 12.23
CA GLY A 12 -0.56 -4.47 12.12
C GLY A 12 0.63 -5.31 11.62
N LYS A 13 0.38 -6.41 10.90
CA LYS A 13 1.41 -7.29 10.32
C LYS A 13 1.60 -7.05 8.83
N GLU A 14 2.74 -7.49 8.32
CA GLU A 14 3.01 -7.44 6.88
C GLU A 14 2.16 -8.46 6.13
N PHE A 15 1.62 -8.05 4.98
CA PHE A 15 0.93 -8.95 4.06
C PHE A 15 1.89 -10.00 3.50
N ARG A 16 1.38 -11.22 3.30
CA ARG A 16 2.20 -12.36 2.85
C ARG A 16 2.30 -12.44 1.33
N SER A 17 1.37 -11.83 0.61
CA SER A 17 1.31 -11.85 -0.85
C SER A 17 0.65 -10.59 -1.40
N LEU A 18 0.83 -10.37 -2.71
CA LEU A 18 0.14 -9.31 -3.44
C LEU A 18 -1.38 -9.57 -3.46
N ASP A 19 -1.80 -10.82 -3.55
CA ASP A 19 -3.22 -11.17 -3.60
C ASP A 19 -3.95 -10.77 -2.31
N GLU A 20 -3.32 -10.90 -1.14
CA GLU A 20 -3.92 -10.51 0.15
C GLU A 20 -4.21 -9.01 0.22
N ILE A 21 -3.26 -8.16 -0.20
CA ILE A 21 -3.47 -6.70 -0.21
C ILE A 21 -4.44 -6.30 -1.32
N MET A 22 -4.33 -6.91 -2.50
CA MET A 22 -5.20 -6.58 -3.61
C MET A 22 -6.66 -6.92 -3.29
N GLN A 23 -6.96 -8.01 -2.58
CA GLN A 23 -8.32 -8.30 -2.08
C GLN A 23 -8.90 -7.18 -1.20
N ARG A 24 -8.05 -6.45 -0.47
CA ARG A 24 -8.45 -5.31 0.37
C ARG A 24 -8.73 -4.07 -0.45
N ILE A 25 -7.81 -3.73 -1.36
CA ILE A 25 -7.97 -2.60 -2.29
C ILE A 25 -9.26 -2.77 -3.08
N ASP A 26 -9.57 -3.99 -3.50
CA ASP A 26 -10.79 -4.22 -4.27
C ASP A 26 -12.05 -3.94 -3.48
N ALA A 27 -12.03 -4.20 -2.17
CA ALA A 27 -13.17 -3.98 -1.29
C ALA A 27 -13.47 -2.49 -1.07
N GLU A 28 -12.59 -1.60 -1.53
CA GLU A 28 -12.81 -0.17 -1.50
C GLU A 28 -13.86 0.25 -2.52
N ALA A 29 -14.76 1.14 -2.11
CA ALA A 29 -15.79 1.69 -3.01
C ALA A 29 -15.21 2.67 -4.05
N HIS A 30 -14.10 3.33 -3.70
CA HIS A 30 -13.49 4.42 -4.48
C HIS A 30 -12.02 4.15 -4.86
N GLY A 31 -11.48 2.98 -4.51
CA GLY A 31 -10.05 2.67 -4.61
C GLY A 31 -9.52 2.19 -5.96
N THR A 32 -10.26 2.39 -7.05
CA THR A 32 -9.98 1.76 -8.36
C THR A 32 -9.03 2.58 -9.23
N TRP A 33 -7.87 2.02 -9.58
CA TRP A 33 -7.02 2.52 -10.66
C TRP A 33 -7.76 2.41 -12.01
N LEU A 34 -7.47 3.37 -12.90
CA LEU A 34 -8.06 3.62 -14.23
C LEU A 34 -9.29 4.55 -14.22
N LEU A 35 -10.33 4.23 -13.46
CA LEU A 35 -11.55 5.05 -13.37
C LEU A 35 -12.00 5.24 -11.92
N GLY A 36 -12.27 6.49 -11.56
CA GLY A 36 -12.77 6.88 -10.24
C GLY A 36 -14.28 6.71 -10.10
N GLY A 37 -14.80 6.83 -8.88
CA GLY A 37 -16.25 6.75 -8.63
C GLY A 37 -17.09 7.85 -9.27
N ASN A 38 -16.44 8.91 -9.77
CA ASN A 38 -17.03 10.02 -10.53
C ASN A 38 -17.02 9.80 -12.04
N GLY A 39 -16.52 8.65 -12.53
CA GLY A 39 -16.42 8.34 -13.95
C GLY A 39 -15.20 8.95 -14.65
N LEU A 40 -14.36 9.69 -13.93
CA LEU A 40 -13.18 10.34 -14.49
C LEU A 40 -11.94 9.45 -14.41
N TRP A 41 -10.92 9.80 -15.20
CA TRP A 41 -9.59 9.21 -15.09
C TRP A 41 -9.11 9.21 -13.64
N HIS A 42 -8.62 8.06 -13.18
CA HIS A 42 -8.08 7.93 -11.83
C HIS A 42 -6.71 7.29 -11.83
N GLY A 43 -5.70 8.15 -11.62
CA GLY A 43 -4.28 7.79 -11.60
C GLY A 43 -3.81 7.07 -10.33
N ALA A 44 -4.72 6.69 -9.43
CA ALA A 44 -4.32 6.20 -8.11
C ALA A 44 -5.17 5.04 -7.63
N VAL A 45 -4.77 4.53 -6.47
CA VAL A 45 -5.65 3.74 -5.60
C VAL A 45 -5.98 4.56 -4.36
N HIS A 46 -7.21 4.40 -3.86
CA HIS A 46 -7.56 4.88 -2.52
C HIS A 46 -7.50 3.70 -1.56
N ILE A 47 -7.00 3.97 -0.37
CA ILE A 47 -7.08 3.03 0.75
C ILE A 47 -7.77 3.77 1.89
N SER A 48 -8.88 3.24 2.37
CA SER A 48 -9.72 3.88 3.37
C SER A 48 -9.73 3.12 4.70
N GLU A 49 -10.41 3.70 5.69
CA GLU A 49 -10.70 3.03 6.96
C GLU A 49 -11.58 1.77 6.81
N VAL A 50 -12.25 1.57 5.67
CA VAL A 50 -13.04 0.36 5.41
C VAL A 50 -12.13 -0.87 5.33
N SER A 51 -11.03 -0.77 4.58
CA SER A 51 -10.07 -1.87 4.46
C SER A 51 -8.99 -1.84 5.55
N ASN A 52 -8.67 -0.63 6.05
CA ASN A 52 -7.52 -0.34 6.92
C ASN A 52 -7.86 0.62 8.08
N PRO A 53 -8.80 0.26 8.98
CA PRO A 53 -9.33 1.17 10.01
C PRO A 53 -8.28 1.67 11.01
N ARG A 54 -7.23 0.87 11.27
CA ARG A 54 -6.16 1.24 12.20
C ARG A 54 -5.24 2.36 11.67
N SER A 55 -5.36 2.72 10.39
CA SER A 55 -4.56 3.76 9.75
C SER A 55 -5.23 5.13 9.75
N ALA A 56 -6.39 5.27 10.39
CA ALA A 56 -7.03 6.53 10.71
C ALA A 56 -6.91 6.86 12.21
N LEU A 57 -6.60 8.11 12.55
CA LEU A 57 -6.48 8.57 13.95
C LEU A 57 -7.83 8.93 14.58
N THR A 58 -8.83 8.05 14.42
CA THR A 58 -10.15 8.24 15.02
C THR A 58 -10.10 8.01 16.54
N PRO A 59 -11.06 8.56 17.32
CA PRO A 59 -11.14 8.26 18.75
C PRO A 59 -11.17 6.76 19.06
N ASP A 60 -11.88 5.98 18.23
CA ASP A 60 -11.97 4.53 18.37
C ASP A 60 -10.59 3.87 18.17
N THR A 61 -9.88 4.20 17.09
CA THR A 61 -8.52 3.66 16.86
C THR A 61 -7.56 4.08 17.94
N LEU A 62 -7.59 5.34 18.38
CA LEU A 62 -6.73 5.84 19.47
C LEU A 62 -7.01 5.10 20.79
N SER A 63 -8.28 4.81 21.09
CA SER A 63 -8.66 4.08 22.31
C SER A 63 -8.09 2.66 22.36
N THR A 64 -7.78 2.04 21.22
CA THR A 64 -7.13 0.72 21.17
C THR A 64 -5.66 0.77 21.61
N GLY A 65 -5.00 1.93 21.52
CA GLY A 65 -3.55 2.08 21.73
C GLY A 65 -2.67 1.52 20.61
N GLU A 66 -3.26 0.99 19.52
CA GLU A 66 -2.55 0.35 18.40
C GLU A 66 -2.83 1.01 17.02
N PRO A 67 -2.78 2.34 16.87
CA PRO A 67 -2.83 2.96 15.55
C PRO A 67 -1.62 2.50 14.71
N VAL A 68 -1.87 2.13 13.45
CA VAL A 68 -0.87 1.62 12.51
C VAL A 68 -0.71 2.59 11.34
N PRO A 69 0.45 3.26 11.18
CA PRO A 69 0.63 4.24 10.12
C PRO A 69 0.73 3.58 8.75
N LEU A 70 0.43 4.36 7.72
CA LEU A 70 0.84 4.11 6.34
C LEU A 70 2.37 4.04 6.26
N GLN A 71 2.91 3.32 5.28
CA GLN A 71 4.33 3.05 5.14
C GLN A 71 4.90 3.52 3.80
N PHE A 72 6.15 3.97 3.82
CA PHE A 72 6.88 4.28 2.59
C PHE A 72 7.09 2.96 1.81
N MET A 73 6.71 2.94 0.53
CA MET A 73 6.79 1.73 -0.29
C MET A 73 8.21 1.39 -0.72
N ALA A 74 9.08 2.38 -0.83
CA ALA A 74 10.45 2.24 -1.30
C ALA A 74 11.38 3.18 -0.51
N ASP A 75 12.67 2.88 -0.54
CA ASP A 75 13.70 3.82 -0.12
C ASP A 75 13.73 4.99 -1.10
N GLY A 76 13.92 6.20 -0.58
CA GLY A 76 13.91 7.39 -1.43
C GLY A 76 14.22 8.68 -0.68
N THR A 77 13.96 9.79 -1.34
CA THR A 77 14.11 11.13 -0.78
C THR A 77 12.82 11.90 -1.00
N ILE A 78 12.31 12.55 0.04
CA ILE A 78 11.16 13.45 -0.08
C ILE A 78 11.55 14.60 -1.03
N ALA A 79 10.87 14.69 -2.16
CA ALA A 79 11.09 15.68 -3.21
C ALA A 79 10.20 16.91 -3.02
N ALA A 80 9.00 16.72 -2.48
CA ALA A 80 8.09 17.79 -2.09
C ALA A 80 7.15 17.30 -1.00
N TYR A 81 6.64 18.22 -0.19
CA TYR A 81 5.60 17.93 0.79
C TYR A 81 4.75 19.16 1.06
N ARG A 82 3.57 18.95 1.64
CA ARG A 82 2.76 19.96 2.30
C ARG A 82 2.20 19.34 3.56
N ILE A 83 2.24 20.07 4.67
CA ILE A 83 1.55 19.66 5.90
C ILE A 83 0.51 20.71 6.25
N ASN A 84 -0.72 20.28 6.50
CA ASN A 84 -1.73 21.15 7.05
C ASN A 84 -1.58 21.21 8.58
N ASN A 85 -1.76 22.40 9.16
CA ASN A 85 -1.80 22.50 10.63
C ASN A 85 -3.11 21.92 11.17
N ASP A 86 -4.21 22.26 10.50
CA ASP A 86 -5.58 21.81 10.75
C ASP A 86 -6.25 21.48 9.42
N TYR A 87 -7.43 20.86 9.44
CA TYR A 87 -8.21 20.67 8.23
C TYR A 87 -8.51 22.01 7.53
N LEU A 88 -8.42 22.00 6.21
CA LEU A 88 -8.95 23.08 5.38
C LEU A 88 -10.47 22.89 5.26
N THR A 89 -11.19 23.95 4.93
CA THR A 89 -12.63 23.88 4.71
C THR A 89 -13.03 24.42 3.34
N ALA A 90 -14.12 23.88 2.80
CA ALA A 90 -14.76 24.36 1.59
C ALA A 90 -16.28 24.54 1.83
N PRO A 91 -16.89 25.64 1.35
CA PRO A 91 -18.30 25.89 1.56
C PRO A 91 -19.17 24.99 0.67
N TRP A 92 -20.19 24.37 1.25
CA TRP A 92 -21.22 23.61 0.52
C TRP A 92 -22.58 23.74 1.19
N LYS A 93 -23.57 24.31 0.48
CA LYS A 93 -24.95 24.49 0.95
C LYS A 93 -25.07 25.06 2.39
N GLY A 94 -24.18 25.99 2.76
CA GLY A 94 -24.16 26.62 4.09
C GLY A 94 -23.45 25.80 5.18
N GLN A 95 -22.79 24.70 4.82
CA GLN A 95 -21.86 23.94 5.67
C GLN A 95 -20.41 24.19 5.22
N GLU A 96 -19.47 24.01 6.13
CA GLU A 96 -18.04 24.00 5.85
C GLU A 96 -17.56 22.55 5.88
N LEU A 97 -17.27 21.98 4.71
CA LEU A 97 -16.80 20.61 4.58
C LEU A 97 -15.29 20.58 4.75
N ARG A 98 -14.81 19.68 5.62
CA ARG A 98 -13.37 19.55 5.93
C ARG A 98 -12.66 18.65 4.93
N TYR A 99 -11.43 19.00 4.59
CA TYR A 99 -10.54 18.16 3.79
C TYR A 99 -9.08 18.38 4.18
N SER A 100 -8.24 17.36 3.97
CA SER A 100 -6.79 17.50 4.11
C SER A 100 -6.12 17.52 2.76
N SER A 101 -5.22 18.47 2.59
CA SER A 101 -4.34 18.60 1.43
C SER A 101 -2.89 18.18 1.77
N THR A 102 -2.67 17.61 2.96
CA THR A 102 -1.36 17.13 3.40
C THR A 102 -0.89 16.03 2.45
N PHE A 103 0.31 16.17 1.92
CA PHE A 103 0.90 15.18 1.05
C PHE A 103 2.41 15.07 1.22
N VAL A 104 2.96 13.94 0.79
CA VAL A 104 4.39 13.76 0.60
C VAL A 104 4.65 13.08 -0.74
N LEU A 105 5.60 13.64 -1.50
CA LEU A 105 6.08 13.10 -2.77
C LEU A 105 7.51 12.59 -2.56
N VAL A 106 7.73 11.30 -2.75
CA VAL A 106 9.03 10.66 -2.57
C VAL A 106 9.61 10.28 -3.90
N LYS A 107 10.81 10.77 -4.20
CA LYS A 107 11.62 10.35 -5.35
C LYS A 107 12.41 9.11 -4.99
N SER A 108 12.28 8.08 -5.81
CA SER A 108 12.92 6.77 -5.64
C SER A 108 13.63 6.35 -6.92
N GLN A 109 14.59 5.44 -6.79
CA GLN A 109 15.32 4.91 -7.95
C GLN A 109 15.38 3.39 -7.90
N CYS A 110 14.76 2.75 -8.89
CA CYS A 110 14.94 1.33 -9.13
C CYS A 110 16.27 1.13 -9.87
N GLN A 111 17.24 0.53 -9.17
CA GLN A 111 18.54 0.15 -9.72
C GLN A 111 18.77 -1.35 -9.53
N PRO A 112 18.19 -2.20 -10.40
CA PRO A 112 18.34 -3.66 -10.29
C PRO A 112 19.80 -4.13 -10.33
N ASP A 113 20.64 -3.48 -11.14
CA ASP A 113 22.07 -3.75 -11.29
C ASP A 113 22.81 -2.40 -11.48
N PRO A 114 23.77 -2.05 -10.60
CA PRO A 114 24.48 -0.77 -10.66
C PRO A 114 25.29 -0.51 -11.95
N GLN A 115 25.51 -1.52 -12.80
CA GLN A 115 26.26 -1.39 -14.05
C GLN A 115 25.34 -1.30 -15.28
N LYS A 116 24.02 -1.45 -15.10
CA LYS A 116 23.02 -1.54 -16.17
C LYS A 116 22.02 -0.39 -16.09
N GLU A 117 22.50 0.81 -16.40
CA GLU A 117 21.76 2.07 -16.27
C GLU A 117 20.55 2.19 -17.22
N LYS A 118 20.50 1.43 -18.32
CA LYS A 118 19.34 1.41 -19.24
C LYS A 118 18.19 0.60 -18.66
N SER A 119 18.46 -0.28 -17.70
CA SER A 119 17.46 -0.99 -16.90
C SER A 119 17.17 -0.29 -15.56
N TRP A 120 17.55 0.98 -15.38
CA TRP A 120 17.15 1.78 -14.21
C TRP A 120 15.87 2.55 -14.47
N LEU A 121 15.15 2.87 -13.39
CA LEU A 121 13.97 3.71 -13.45
C LEU A 121 13.93 4.67 -12.27
N GLU A 122 13.81 5.96 -12.56
CA GLU A 122 13.38 6.95 -11.57
C GLU A 122 11.85 6.97 -11.50
N PHE A 123 11.31 6.95 -10.29
CA PHE A 123 9.86 7.04 -10.07
C PHE A 123 9.58 7.81 -8.79
N TYR A 124 8.32 8.21 -8.64
CA TYR A 124 7.84 8.97 -7.50
C TYR A 124 6.65 8.25 -6.87
N SER A 125 6.57 8.26 -5.55
CA SER A 125 5.40 7.80 -4.81
C SER A 125 4.76 9.00 -4.12
N LEU A 126 3.50 9.26 -4.46
CA LEU A 126 2.72 10.38 -3.95
C LEU A 126 1.67 9.85 -2.97
N TYR A 127 1.71 10.34 -1.74
CA TYR A 127 0.71 10.06 -0.70
C TYR A 127 -0.04 11.35 -0.43
N MET A 128 -1.33 11.39 -0.72
CA MET A 128 -2.21 12.56 -0.53
C MET A 128 -3.33 12.27 0.48
N HIS A 129 -3.95 13.33 0.98
CA HIS A 129 -5.00 13.30 2.01
C HIS A 129 -4.51 12.70 3.33
N LEU A 130 -3.25 12.93 3.73
CA LEU A 130 -2.74 12.50 5.04
C LEU A 130 -3.34 13.36 6.17
N ALA A 131 -3.36 12.84 7.40
CA ALA A 131 -3.89 13.56 8.57
C ALA A 131 -3.13 14.87 8.84
N PRO A 132 -3.82 15.98 9.21
CA PRO A 132 -3.16 17.23 9.57
C PRO A 132 -2.42 17.11 10.92
N VAL A 133 -1.56 18.08 11.22
CA VAL A 133 -0.72 18.10 12.44
C VAL A 133 -1.54 17.99 13.73
N LYS A 134 -2.73 18.62 13.79
CA LYS A 134 -3.59 18.61 14.98
C LYS A 134 -4.26 17.27 15.28
N ASP A 135 -4.38 16.37 14.30
CA ASP A 135 -4.98 15.05 14.53
C ASP A 135 -4.03 14.11 15.26
N TYR A 136 -2.72 14.41 15.27
CA TYR A 136 -1.75 13.64 16.02
C TYR A 136 -1.85 13.94 17.51
N PRO A 137 -2.25 12.98 18.35
CA PRO A 137 -2.45 13.23 19.78
C PRO A 137 -1.12 13.51 20.47
N ALA A 138 -1.16 14.45 21.43
CA ALA A 138 -0.09 14.61 22.39
C ALA A 138 -0.04 13.38 23.31
N SER A 139 1.14 12.79 23.42
CA SER A 139 1.45 11.69 24.31
C SER A 139 2.31 12.22 25.46
N LEU A 140 1.93 11.91 26.69
CA LEU A 140 2.73 12.26 27.86
C LEU A 140 4.07 11.53 27.80
N CYS A 141 5.15 12.29 27.92
CA CYS A 141 6.50 11.76 28.00
C CYS A 141 6.91 11.64 29.47
N TYR A 142 7.62 10.57 29.77
CA TYR A 142 8.22 10.34 31.08
C TYR A 142 9.70 10.03 30.92
N LYS A 143 10.45 10.33 31.98
CA LYS A 143 11.87 10.04 32.08
C LYS A 143 12.15 9.27 33.36
N VAL A 144 13.04 8.28 33.29
CA VAL A 144 13.52 7.58 34.48
C VAL A 144 14.35 8.54 35.32
N ARG A 145 13.99 8.70 36.60
CA ARG A 145 14.68 9.58 37.54
C ARG A 145 16.16 9.19 37.70
N ALA A 146 17.00 10.18 38.00
CA ALA A 146 18.41 9.96 38.29
C ALA A 146 18.60 8.97 39.46
N GLY A 147 19.58 8.08 39.35
CA GLY A 147 19.86 7.06 40.38
C GLY A 147 19.01 5.79 40.29
N HIS A 148 18.01 5.73 39.41
CA HIS A 148 17.19 4.53 39.19
C HIS A 148 17.63 3.76 37.95
N SER A 149 17.63 2.43 38.02
CA SER A 149 17.97 1.55 36.90
C SER A 149 17.35 0.16 37.09
N GLY A 150 17.41 -0.68 36.05
CA GLY A 150 16.89 -2.05 36.12
C GLY A 150 15.36 -2.12 36.15
N ILE A 151 14.67 -1.07 35.69
CA ILE A 151 13.22 -1.03 35.64
C ILE A 151 12.77 -1.86 34.43
N LEU A 152 12.30 -3.08 34.71
CA LEU A 152 11.97 -4.04 33.66
C LEU A 152 10.72 -3.63 32.89
N LEU A 153 10.85 -3.64 31.57
CA LEU A 153 9.72 -3.51 30.65
C LEU A 153 8.91 -4.80 30.69
N ARG A 154 7.59 -4.69 30.57
CA ARG A 154 6.67 -5.83 30.50
C ARG A 154 6.11 -5.98 29.09
N LYS A 155 5.84 -7.23 28.70
CA LYS A 155 5.32 -7.55 27.37
C LYS A 155 3.97 -6.87 27.17
N TYR A 156 3.78 -6.32 25.98
CA TYR A 156 2.47 -5.94 25.50
C TYR A 156 1.84 -7.08 24.70
N THR A 157 0.54 -7.31 24.92
CA THR A 157 -0.28 -8.24 24.12
C THR A 157 -1.57 -7.49 23.77
N SER A 158 -1.93 -7.45 22.49
CA SER A 158 -3.17 -6.82 22.02
C SER A 158 -4.38 -7.28 22.84
N GLY A 159 -5.21 -6.33 23.27
CA GLY A 159 -6.40 -6.59 24.09
C GLY A 159 -6.14 -6.81 25.58
N GLN A 160 -4.88 -7.00 26.01
CA GLN A 160 -4.52 -7.07 27.43
C GLN A 160 -4.32 -5.66 28.01
N ASN A 161 -5.43 -4.94 28.14
CA ASN A 161 -5.45 -3.60 28.72
C ASN A 161 -5.62 -3.68 30.25
N GLY A 162 -5.01 -2.73 30.97
CA GLY A 162 -5.16 -2.62 32.42
C GLY A 162 -6.52 -2.05 32.80
N LEU A 163 -6.84 -2.10 34.10
CA LEU A 163 -8.02 -1.43 34.63
C LEU A 163 -7.94 0.08 34.34
N PRO A 164 -9.04 0.73 33.94
CA PRO A 164 -9.09 2.18 33.83
C PRO A 164 -8.75 2.85 35.17
N GLU A 165 -8.16 4.05 35.13
CA GLU A 165 -7.84 4.83 36.33
C GLU A 165 -9.07 5.16 37.18
N THR A 166 -10.25 5.26 36.56
CA THR A 166 -11.52 5.52 37.24
C THR A 166 -12.07 4.34 38.04
N GLN A 167 -11.49 3.14 37.87
CA GLN A 167 -11.95 1.93 38.54
C GLN A 167 -10.98 1.54 39.67
N GLU A 168 -11.52 1.38 40.88
CA GLU A 168 -10.72 1.12 42.08
C GLU A 168 -10.28 -0.34 42.24
N SER A 169 -11.03 -1.29 41.67
CA SER A 169 -10.76 -2.72 41.79
C SER A 169 -11.29 -3.52 40.60
N GLY A 170 -10.68 -4.67 40.32
CA GLY A 170 -11.15 -5.65 39.35
C GLY A 170 -10.63 -7.04 39.67
N ASP A 171 -10.91 -8.02 38.81
CA ASP A 171 -10.43 -9.40 38.99
C ASP A 171 -8.88 -9.44 38.93
N PRO A 172 -8.20 -9.84 40.03
CA PRO A 172 -6.74 -9.89 40.07
C PRO A 172 -6.09 -10.86 39.09
N VAL A 173 -6.82 -11.89 38.64
CA VAL A 173 -6.34 -12.86 37.66
C VAL A 173 -6.35 -12.25 36.25
N ILE A 174 -7.42 -11.54 35.91
CA ILE A 174 -7.58 -10.88 34.60
C ILE A 174 -6.60 -9.72 34.46
N TYR A 175 -6.49 -8.88 35.50
CA TYR A 175 -5.69 -7.66 35.49
C TYR A 175 -4.31 -7.84 36.12
N GLN A 176 -3.78 -9.08 36.12
CA GLN A 176 -2.41 -9.33 36.54
C GLN A 176 -1.41 -8.63 35.60
N ALA A 177 -0.36 -8.04 36.18
CA ALA A 177 0.66 -7.35 35.40
C ALA A 177 1.34 -8.28 34.39
N PRO A 178 1.45 -7.88 33.10
CA PRO A 178 2.03 -8.71 32.05
C PRO A 178 3.46 -9.18 32.38
N PRO A 179 3.92 -10.31 31.83
CA PRO A 179 5.23 -10.86 32.14
C PRO A 179 6.35 -9.88 31.77
N LYS A 180 7.40 -9.86 32.61
CA LYS A 180 8.60 -9.06 32.37
C LYS A 180 9.33 -9.52 31.11
N THR A 181 9.93 -8.58 30.40
CA THR A 181 10.87 -8.83 29.30
C THR A 181 12.30 -8.91 29.83
N ARG A 182 13.27 -9.10 28.93
CA ARG A 182 14.71 -8.98 29.24
C ARG A 182 15.21 -7.53 29.20
N ASN A 183 14.39 -6.62 28.68
CA ASN A 183 14.75 -5.22 28.50
C ASN A 183 14.43 -4.44 29.78
N SER A 184 15.33 -3.53 30.16
CA SER A 184 15.16 -2.67 31.32
C SER A 184 15.58 -1.25 31.02
N LEU A 185 14.92 -0.30 31.67
CA LEU A 185 15.27 1.10 31.59
C LEU A 185 16.34 1.47 32.62
N LYS A 186 17.15 2.48 32.28
CA LYS A 186 18.15 3.14 33.11
C LYS A 186 17.83 4.62 33.28
N ALA A 187 18.49 5.26 34.24
CA ALA A 187 18.36 6.70 34.49
C ALA A 187 18.51 7.51 33.20
N GLY A 188 17.58 8.44 32.99
CA GLY A 188 17.54 9.30 31.81
C GLY A 188 16.86 8.71 30.59
N ASP A 189 16.52 7.42 30.57
CA ASP A 189 15.73 6.85 29.46
C ASP A 189 14.35 7.52 29.42
N ARG A 190 13.92 7.88 28.20
CA ARG A 190 12.66 8.57 27.92
C ARG A 190 11.70 7.66 27.17
N PHE A 191 10.41 7.81 27.43
CA PHE A 191 9.36 7.05 26.77
C PHE A 191 8.06 7.85 26.70
N ALA A 192 7.30 7.67 25.62
CA ALA A 192 5.99 8.29 25.44
C ALA A 192 4.88 7.28 25.72
N SER A 193 3.92 7.67 26.55
CA SER A 193 2.77 6.86 26.94
C SER A 193 1.57 7.14 26.05
N SER A 194 1.03 6.11 25.40
CA SER A 194 -0.18 6.22 24.57
C SER A 194 -1.45 6.09 25.42
N CYS A 195 -1.42 5.29 26.47
CA CYS A 195 -2.51 5.16 27.45
C CYS A 195 -1.95 4.67 28.79
N THR A 196 -2.78 4.71 29.83
CA THR A 196 -2.48 4.11 31.14
C THR A 196 -3.39 2.92 31.40
N GLY A 197 -2.91 2.00 32.22
CA GLY A 197 -3.66 0.86 32.70
C GLY A 197 -3.16 0.41 34.05
N ARG A 198 -4.08 0.09 34.96
CA ARG A 198 -3.73 -0.40 36.30
C ARG A 198 -3.68 -1.92 36.30
N PHE A 199 -2.60 -2.48 36.85
CA PHE A 199 -2.39 -3.93 36.93
C PHE A 199 -1.98 -4.35 38.33
N TYR A 200 -2.42 -5.54 38.73
CA TYR A 200 -2.01 -6.17 39.97
C TYR A 200 -0.57 -6.69 39.84
N VAL A 201 0.29 -6.27 40.76
CA VAL A 201 1.68 -6.75 40.88
C VAL A 201 1.79 -7.53 42.17
N THR A 202 2.00 -8.84 42.06
CA THR A 202 2.19 -9.72 43.21
C THR A 202 3.65 -9.75 43.63
N ARG A 203 3.92 -9.51 44.92
CA ARG A 203 5.22 -9.70 45.58
C ARG A 203 5.00 -10.52 46.85
N GLY A 204 5.40 -11.78 46.83
CA GLY A 204 5.10 -12.72 47.92
C GLY A 204 3.58 -12.91 48.06
N GLU A 205 3.05 -12.72 49.25
CA GLU A 205 1.60 -12.82 49.54
C GLU A 205 0.83 -11.53 49.27
N GLN A 206 1.51 -10.41 48.99
CA GLN A 206 0.86 -9.12 48.77
C GLN A 206 0.64 -8.86 47.28
N SER A 207 -0.60 -8.48 46.94
CA SER A 207 -0.96 -8.00 45.61
C SER A 207 -1.32 -6.52 45.70
N THR A 208 -0.68 -5.70 44.87
CA THR A 208 -0.91 -4.26 44.85
C THR A 208 -1.27 -3.81 43.45
N LEU A 209 -2.32 -3.00 43.34
CA LEU A 209 -2.75 -2.41 42.08
C LEU A 209 -1.87 -1.20 41.76
N MET A 210 -1.10 -1.27 40.68
CA MET A 210 -0.13 -0.25 40.28
C MET A 210 -0.47 0.29 38.88
N THR A 211 -0.23 1.58 38.66
CA THR A 211 -0.39 2.21 37.34
C THR A 211 0.81 1.93 36.44
N PHE A 212 0.51 1.50 35.22
CA PHE A 212 1.46 1.34 34.14
C PHE A 212 1.07 2.22 32.96
N GLY A 213 2.06 2.66 32.19
CA GLY A 213 1.88 3.27 30.88
C GLY A 213 2.14 2.25 29.80
N LEU A 214 1.31 2.25 28.75
CA LEU A 214 1.64 1.59 27.50
C LEU A 214 2.52 2.53 26.70
N VAL A 215 3.79 2.18 26.55
CA VAL A 215 4.82 3.12 26.12
C VAL A 215 5.57 2.65 24.89
N ARG A 216 6.04 3.62 24.12
CA ARG A 216 7.10 3.44 23.13
C ARG A 216 8.36 4.15 23.64
N LEU A 217 9.50 3.47 23.58
CA LEU A 217 10.78 4.04 23.98
C LEU A 217 11.20 5.13 22.98
N LEU A 218 11.77 6.22 23.46
CA LEU A 218 12.20 7.33 22.61
C LEU A 218 13.71 7.26 22.33
N ASN A 219 14.06 7.55 21.09
CA ASN A 219 15.41 7.94 20.70
C ASN A 219 15.36 9.40 20.20
N GLY A 220 15.80 10.34 21.04
CA GLY A 220 15.51 11.76 20.84
C GLY A 220 14.01 12.04 20.99
N GLU A 221 13.37 12.50 19.92
CA GLU A 221 11.91 12.72 19.83
C GLU A 221 11.17 11.62 19.05
N THR A 222 11.91 10.65 18.50
CA THR A 222 11.34 9.58 17.70
C THR A 222 10.96 8.39 18.58
N ALA A 223 9.70 7.96 18.49
CA ALA A 223 9.23 6.77 19.18
C ALA A 223 9.61 5.49 18.41
N GLY A 224 10.07 4.47 19.14
CA GLY A 224 10.30 3.14 18.59
C GLY A 224 9.00 2.43 18.20
N ASN A 225 9.10 1.40 17.37
CA ASN A 225 7.94 0.67 16.84
C ASN A 225 7.32 -0.30 17.86
N GLU A 226 8.09 -0.71 18.88
CA GLU A 226 7.65 -1.69 19.88
C GLU A 226 6.97 -1.02 21.07
N GLN A 227 5.92 -1.68 21.58
CA GLN A 227 5.18 -1.24 22.74
C GLN A 227 5.47 -2.12 23.96
N TYR A 228 5.50 -1.46 25.12
CA TYR A 228 5.80 -2.09 26.39
C TYR A 228 4.90 -1.53 27.49
N TRP A 229 4.60 -2.35 28.48
CA TRP A 229 4.06 -1.84 29.75
C TRP A 229 5.21 -1.49 30.68
N VAL A 230 5.23 -0.26 31.20
CA VAL A 230 6.20 0.20 32.21
C VAL A 230 5.48 0.84 33.37
N THR A 231 6.00 0.66 34.60
CA THR A 231 5.42 1.32 35.77
C THR A 231 5.55 2.83 35.67
N LEU A 232 4.50 3.56 36.07
CA LEU A 232 4.52 5.02 36.18
C LEU A 232 4.61 5.47 37.65
N ASP A 233 5.24 4.65 38.51
CA ASP A 233 5.48 4.99 39.91
C ASP A 233 6.21 6.36 40.01
N PRO A 234 5.62 7.37 40.67
CA PRO A 234 6.22 8.71 40.78
C PRO A 234 7.58 8.74 41.47
N THR A 235 7.94 7.70 42.23
CA THR A 235 9.26 7.55 42.86
C THR A 235 10.33 7.12 41.86
N LEU A 236 9.95 6.50 40.74
CA LEU A 236 10.85 6.00 39.70
C LEU A 236 10.86 6.88 38.46
N MET A 237 9.72 7.48 38.13
CA MET A 237 9.49 8.24 36.90
C MET A 237 9.15 9.69 37.19
N GLU A 238 9.52 10.58 36.27
CA GLU A 238 9.08 11.98 36.28
C GLU A 238 8.48 12.37 34.93
N PRO A 239 7.45 13.24 34.91
CA PRO A 239 6.96 13.83 33.67
C PRO A 239 8.06 14.61 32.94
N ASP A 240 8.08 14.51 31.62
CA ASP A 240 9.11 15.08 30.76
C ASP A 240 8.48 15.72 29.50
N GLY A 241 7.36 16.43 29.71
CA GLY A 241 6.59 17.12 28.67
C GLY A 241 5.68 16.21 27.86
N GLU A 242 5.31 16.69 26.68
CA GLU A 242 4.44 16.00 25.72
C GLU A 242 5.11 15.93 24.36
N ILE A 243 4.86 14.83 23.64
CA ILE A 243 5.30 14.68 22.24
C ILE A 243 4.18 14.12 21.38
N GLN A 244 4.20 14.38 20.08
CA GLN A 244 3.31 13.69 19.13
C GLN A 244 3.97 12.41 18.65
N ALA A 245 4.00 11.38 19.51
CA ALA A 245 4.76 10.14 19.29
C ALA A 245 4.36 9.37 18.02
N LEU A 246 3.13 9.53 17.55
CA LEU A 246 2.62 8.91 16.32
C LEU A 246 2.99 9.70 15.06
N MET A 247 3.44 10.94 15.20
CA MET A 247 3.84 11.77 14.05
C MET A 247 5.15 11.24 13.47
N PRO A 248 5.21 10.90 12.18
CA PRO A 248 6.44 10.41 11.55
C PRO A 248 7.57 11.44 11.58
N ALA A 249 8.81 10.95 11.62
CA ALA A 249 9.99 11.79 11.75
C ALA A 249 10.10 12.90 10.68
N TRP A 250 9.75 12.61 9.42
CA TRP A 250 9.77 13.62 8.36
C TRP A 250 8.75 14.74 8.60
N MET A 251 7.59 14.38 9.16
CA MET A 251 6.50 15.30 9.43
C MET A 251 6.78 16.15 10.68
N GLN A 252 7.44 15.58 11.70
CA GLN A 252 7.98 16.33 12.83
C GLN A 252 9.00 17.39 12.38
N LYS A 253 9.92 17.02 11.47
CA LYS A 253 10.88 17.97 10.87
C LYS A 253 10.16 19.06 10.07
N ALA A 254 9.17 18.70 9.26
CA ALA A 254 8.36 19.65 8.52
C ALA A 254 7.62 20.63 9.46
N LYS A 255 7.02 20.11 10.54
CA LYS A 255 6.35 20.90 11.58
C LYS A 255 7.32 21.87 12.27
N ALA A 256 8.54 21.43 12.57
CA ALA A 256 9.56 22.26 13.22
C ALA A 256 9.98 23.47 12.35
N LYS A 257 9.83 23.40 11.02
CA LYS A 257 10.02 24.55 10.13
C LYS A 257 8.91 25.60 10.23
N GLY A 258 7.75 25.25 10.79
CA GLY A 258 6.65 26.18 11.05
C GLY A 258 5.90 26.68 9.82
N VAL A 259 6.07 26.03 8.66
CA VAL A 259 5.36 26.37 7.41
C VAL A 259 4.26 25.34 7.17
N PHE A 260 3.02 25.81 7.15
CA PHE A 260 1.83 24.98 6.96
C PHE A 260 1.06 25.42 5.70
N ASP A 261 0.24 24.52 5.18
CA ASP A 261 -0.72 24.76 4.09
C ASP A 261 -0.09 25.19 2.75
N GLN A 262 1.24 25.12 2.66
CA GLN A 262 2.02 25.49 1.48
C GLN A 262 2.91 24.33 1.04
N VAL A 263 3.11 24.21 -0.28
CA VAL A 263 4.07 23.25 -0.83
C VAL A 263 5.47 23.70 -0.47
N GLN A 264 6.25 22.76 0.05
CA GLN A 264 7.66 22.92 0.34
C GLN A 264 8.44 21.95 -0.52
N ALA A 265 9.53 22.44 -1.12
CA ALA A 265 10.49 21.57 -1.76
C ALA A 265 11.18 20.72 -0.70
N GLY A 266 11.22 19.41 -0.94
CA GLY A 266 12.21 18.56 -0.31
C GLY A 266 13.60 18.84 -0.88
N GLY A 267 14.62 18.18 -0.36
CA GLY A 267 16.01 18.40 -0.77
C GLY A 267 16.79 17.11 -0.87
N LYS A 268 17.92 17.12 -1.59
CA LYS A 268 18.88 15.99 -1.66
C LYS A 268 19.68 15.78 -0.37
N THR A 269 19.27 16.39 0.74
CA THR A 269 19.98 16.31 2.02
C THR A 269 19.58 15.02 2.74
N GLU A 270 20.47 14.50 3.59
CA GLU A 270 20.18 13.35 4.45
C GLU A 270 18.94 13.56 5.34
N GLU A 271 18.55 14.82 5.57
CA GLU A 271 17.35 15.21 6.31
C GLU A 271 16.07 14.59 5.74
N TRP A 272 15.95 14.47 4.42
CA TRP A 272 14.73 14.06 3.69
C TRP A 272 14.78 12.63 3.18
N GLN A 273 15.80 11.86 3.56
CA GLN A 273 15.86 10.44 3.24
C GLN A 273 14.82 9.66 4.04
N VAL A 274 14.15 8.74 3.35
CA VAL A 274 13.13 7.85 3.91
C VAL A 274 13.40 6.42 3.48
N SER A 275 12.99 5.46 4.29
CA SER A 275 13.24 4.04 4.04
C SER A 275 11.95 3.25 3.90
N ALA A 276 11.98 2.23 3.05
CA ALA A 276 10.84 1.33 2.85
C ALA A 276 10.39 0.69 4.16
N GLY A 277 9.10 0.78 4.43
CA GLY A 277 8.44 0.27 5.63
C GLY A 277 8.42 1.25 6.82
N THR A 278 9.09 2.41 6.72
CA THR A 278 9.00 3.45 7.76
C THR A 278 7.70 4.25 7.64
N PRO A 279 7.18 4.82 8.74
CA PRO A 279 5.90 5.55 8.72
C PRO A 279 5.87 6.75 7.76
N VAL A 280 4.85 6.80 6.91
CA VAL A 280 4.48 7.97 6.08
C VAL A 280 3.59 8.92 6.87
N GLY A 281 2.58 8.39 7.57
CA GLY A 281 1.54 9.19 8.20
C GLY A 281 0.27 8.35 8.44
N PHE A 282 -0.82 9.03 8.78
CA PHE A 282 -2.14 8.43 8.91
C PHE A 282 -3.09 9.06 7.88
N MET A 283 -4.21 8.40 7.61
CA MET A 283 -5.25 8.89 6.73
C MET A 283 -5.90 10.15 7.32
N GLY A 284 -6.11 11.16 6.48
CA GLY A 284 -6.89 12.34 6.82
C GLY A 284 -8.36 12.13 6.54
N CYS A 285 -9.20 12.89 7.24
CA CYS A 285 -10.64 12.94 7.01
C CYS A 285 -10.96 13.86 5.83
N GLU A 286 -11.86 13.42 4.98
CA GLU A 286 -12.51 14.26 3.97
C GLU A 286 -14.01 14.17 4.14
N GLU A 287 -14.67 15.31 4.11
CA GLU A 287 -16.11 15.46 4.10
C GLU A 287 -16.54 15.91 2.71
N TYR A 288 -17.53 15.21 2.14
CA TYR A 288 -18.01 15.48 0.79
C TYR A 288 -19.53 15.40 0.71
N PRO A 289 -20.14 16.03 -0.32
CA PRO A 289 -21.57 15.94 -0.57
C PRO A 289 -22.02 14.48 -0.71
N GLY A 290 -23.01 14.06 0.08
CA GLY A 290 -23.60 12.72 -0.02
C GLY A 290 -24.53 12.57 -1.22
N LYS A 291 -24.86 11.32 -1.57
CA LYS A 291 -25.68 10.99 -2.75
C LYS A 291 -27.13 11.50 -2.67
N GLU A 292 -27.66 11.75 -1.48
CA GLU A 292 -29.02 12.23 -1.25
C GLU A 292 -29.07 13.61 -0.54
N GLY A 293 -29.66 14.61 -1.19
CA GLY A 293 -30.11 15.85 -0.54
C GLY A 293 -29.00 16.79 0.00
N SER A 294 -29.07 17.09 1.30
CA SER A 294 -28.13 17.95 2.06
C SER A 294 -27.29 17.15 3.06
N GLN A 295 -27.20 15.82 2.86
CA GLN A 295 -26.37 14.96 3.69
C GLN A 295 -24.90 15.13 3.32
N THR A 296 -24.05 15.08 4.33
CA THR A 296 -22.59 15.10 4.20
C THR A 296 -22.09 13.71 4.54
N GLU A 297 -21.31 13.14 3.65
CA GLU A 297 -20.58 11.89 3.89
C GLU A 297 -19.15 12.25 4.32
N ARG A 298 -18.50 11.31 5.01
CA ARG A 298 -17.11 11.47 5.43
C ARG A 298 -16.38 10.17 5.34
N GLU A 299 -15.09 10.27 5.05
CA GLU A 299 -14.22 9.12 4.91
C GLU A 299 -12.80 9.48 5.37
N TRP A 300 -12.11 8.50 5.96
CA TRP A 300 -10.67 8.58 6.18
C TRP A 300 -9.99 7.73 5.11
N PHE A 301 -9.20 8.35 4.26
CA PHE A 301 -8.49 7.64 3.21
C PHE A 301 -7.13 8.27 2.90
N VAL A 302 -6.34 7.54 2.11
CA VAL A 302 -5.15 8.04 1.44
C VAL A 302 -5.30 7.80 -0.06
N HIS A 303 -4.95 8.80 -0.85
CA HIS A 303 -4.78 8.67 -2.29
C HIS A 303 -3.31 8.36 -2.57
N LEU A 304 -3.04 7.23 -3.20
CA LEU A 304 -1.70 6.72 -3.45
C LEU A 304 -1.45 6.55 -4.94
N GLU A 305 -0.47 7.30 -5.44
CA GLU A 305 -0.11 7.30 -6.85
C GLU A 305 1.39 6.99 -7.04
N VAL A 306 1.73 6.29 -8.12
CA VAL A 306 3.12 6.02 -8.53
C VAL A 306 3.34 6.60 -9.92
N LEU A 307 4.26 7.56 -10.01
CA LEU A 307 4.51 8.35 -11.21
C LEU A 307 5.93 8.14 -11.71
N SER A 308 6.15 8.35 -13.01
CA SER A 308 7.50 8.49 -13.55
C SER A 308 7.51 9.46 -14.72
N ALA A 309 8.42 10.42 -14.66
CA ALA A 309 8.78 11.27 -15.79
C ALA A 309 10.04 10.76 -16.51
N ASP A 310 10.53 9.57 -16.16
CA ASP A 310 11.74 8.99 -16.74
C ASP A 310 11.44 8.50 -18.17
N PRO A 311 12.09 9.07 -19.21
CA PRO A 311 11.84 8.67 -20.59
C PRO A 311 12.23 7.21 -20.87
N ARG A 312 12.98 6.56 -19.96
CA ARG A 312 13.32 5.14 -20.07
C ARG A 312 12.16 4.21 -19.74
N MET A 313 11.05 4.68 -19.15
CA MET A 313 9.94 3.84 -18.68
C MET A 313 9.52 2.75 -19.70
N PRO A 314 9.25 3.05 -20.98
CA PRO A 314 8.82 2.01 -21.92
C PRO A 314 9.90 0.93 -22.13
N ALA A 315 11.17 1.34 -22.25
CA ALA A 315 12.28 0.41 -22.41
C ALA A 315 12.56 -0.38 -21.12
N PHE A 316 12.43 0.25 -19.95
CA PHE A 316 12.63 -0.38 -18.65
C PHE A 316 11.75 -1.62 -18.47
N LEU A 317 10.50 -1.59 -18.95
CA LEU A 317 9.60 -2.73 -18.89
C LEU A 317 10.15 -3.97 -19.62
N GLY A 318 10.92 -3.77 -20.69
CA GLY A 318 11.50 -4.84 -21.51
C GLY A 318 12.83 -5.40 -20.99
N ASN A 319 13.40 -4.81 -19.94
CA ASN A 319 14.71 -5.19 -19.37
C ASN A 319 15.82 -5.34 -20.42
N PRO A 320 16.18 -4.27 -21.14
CA PRO A 320 17.04 -4.33 -22.33
C PRO A 320 18.45 -4.87 -22.04
N GLU A 321 18.91 -4.76 -20.79
CA GLU A 321 20.24 -5.24 -20.39
C GLU A 321 20.21 -6.61 -19.71
N GLY A 322 19.05 -7.29 -19.72
CA GLY A 322 18.90 -8.66 -19.22
C GLY A 322 19.28 -8.80 -17.75
N VAL A 323 18.92 -7.82 -16.91
CA VAL A 323 19.16 -7.87 -15.46
C VAL A 323 18.50 -9.11 -14.88
N LYS A 324 19.25 -9.85 -14.05
CA LYS A 324 18.74 -11.05 -13.39
C LYS A 324 18.19 -10.69 -12.02
N GLY A 325 17.04 -11.26 -11.68
CA GLY A 325 16.50 -11.27 -10.33
C GLY A 325 16.33 -12.69 -9.81
N GLU A 326 16.01 -12.82 -8.52
CA GLU A 326 15.79 -14.10 -7.85
C GLU A 326 14.40 -14.67 -8.13
N LYS A 327 13.42 -13.79 -8.44
CA LYS A 327 12.05 -14.19 -8.72
C LYS A 327 11.86 -14.59 -10.19
N ARG A 328 10.93 -15.51 -10.41
CA ARG A 328 10.49 -15.99 -11.74
C ARG A 328 8.97 -16.11 -11.76
N THR A 329 8.40 -15.88 -12.92
CA THR A 329 6.96 -15.98 -13.16
C THR A 329 6.73 -16.96 -14.31
N VAL A 330 5.87 -17.94 -14.07
CA VAL A 330 5.47 -18.95 -15.07
C VAL A 330 4.27 -18.41 -15.83
N ARG A 331 4.40 -18.35 -17.15
CA ARG A 331 3.33 -18.04 -18.10
C ARG A 331 2.86 -19.33 -18.74
N ALA A 332 1.59 -19.65 -18.56
CA ALA A 332 0.93 -20.82 -19.14
C ALA A 332 -0.09 -20.36 -20.20
N PRO A 333 0.15 -20.60 -21.49
CA PRO A 333 -0.76 -20.20 -22.57
C PRO A 333 -2.09 -20.96 -22.54
N LYS A 334 -3.16 -20.30 -22.96
CA LYS A 334 -4.47 -20.92 -23.22
C LYS A 334 -4.36 -22.03 -24.27
N GLY A 335 -5.21 -23.06 -24.16
CA GLY A 335 -5.34 -24.15 -25.13
C GLY A 335 -4.32 -25.28 -24.96
N LYS A 336 -3.40 -25.18 -23.98
CA LYS A 336 -2.45 -26.27 -23.68
C LYS A 336 -3.15 -27.45 -23.01
N ILE A 337 -2.80 -28.67 -23.42
CA ILE A 337 -3.35 -29.90 -22.83
C ILE A 337 -2.88 -30.02 -21.39
N LEU A 338 -3.81 -30.19 -20.45
CA LEU A 338 -3.50 -30.37 -19.04
C LEU A 338 -3.13 -31.83 -18.75
N TYR A 339 -2.21 -32.01 -17.82
CA TYR A 339 -1.80 -33.33 -17.31
C TYR A 339 -2.24 -33.50 -15.86
N THR A 340 -2.59 -34.73 -15.49
CA THR A 340 -2.78 -35.09 -14.07
C THR A 340 -1.52 -35.74 -13.52
N ARG A 341 -1.16 -35.33 -12.30
CA ARG A 341 -0.05 -35.94 -11.56
C ARG A 341 -0.54 -37.16 -10.81
N GLN A 342 0.09 -38.30 -11.03
CA GLN A 342 -0.04 -39.49 -10.20
C GLN A 342 1.23 -39.60 -9.35
N ALA A 343 1.10 -39.45 -8.04
CA ALA A 343 2.22 -39.54 -7.12
C ALA A 343 2.16 -40.87 -6.36
N THR A 344 3.16 -41.72 -6.56
CA THR A 344 3.46 -42.83 -5.63
C THR A 344 4.44 -42.31 -4.56
N ALA A 345 4.67 -43.11 -3.50
CA ALA A 345 5.56 -42.73 -2.39
C ALA A 345 7.00 -42.38 -2.82
N GLU A 346 7.39 -42.72 -4.06
CA GLU A 346 8.76 -42.59 -4.56
C GLU A 346 8.86 -41.82 -5.89
N GLN A 347 7.79 -41.71 -6.70
CA GLN A 347 7.84 -41.16 -8.06
C GLN A 347 6.58 -40.35 -8.45
N ALA A 348 6.76 -39.34 -9.30
CA ALA A 348 5.66 -38.60 -9.94
C ALA A 348 5.60 -38.92 -11.43
N THR A 349 4.44 -39.41 -11.90
CA THR A 349 4.15 -39.60 -13.33
C THR A 349 3.03 -38.66 -13.77
N PHE A 350 3.01 -38.32 -15.06
CA PHE A 350 2.08 -37.35 -15.64
C PHE A 350 1.38 -37.94 -16.85
N SER A 351 0.05 -37.89 -16.84
CA SER A 351 -0.79 -38.42 -17.90
C SER A 351 -1.63 -37.31 -18.52
N ALA A 352 -1.62 -37.21 -19.85
CA ALA A 352 -2.40 -36.22 -20.57
C ALA A 352 -3.90 -36.43 -20.29
N THR A 353 -4.63 -35.34 -20.12
CA THR A 353 -6.10 -35.35 -20.00
C THR A 353 -6.75 -34.94 -21.31
N SER A 354 -8.08 -35.08 -21.38
CA SER A 354 -8.87 -34.49 -22.47
C SER A 354 -9.13 -32.99 -22.28
N ALA A 355 -8.73 -32.41 -21.14
CA ALA A 355 -8.95 -31.00 -20.83
C ALA A 355 -7.81 -30.12 -21.34
N THR A 356 -8.17 -28.93 -21.79
CA THR A 356 -7.23 -27.87 -22.16
C THR A 356 -7.31 -26.72 -21.16
N LEU A 357 -6.24 -25.94 -21.07
CA LEU A 357 -6.22 -24.74 -20.24
C LEU A 357 -7.15 -23.67 -20.85
N GLU A 358 -8.25 -23.38 -20.17
CA GLU A 358 -9.33 -22.49 -20.68
C GLU A 358 -8.93 -20.99 -20.75
N ALA A 359 -7.90 -20.59 -20.02
CA ALA A 359 -7.42 -19.20 -19.97
C ALA A 359 -5.90 -19.17 -19.81
N GLN A 360 -5.26 -18.05 -20.16
CA GLN A 360 -3.85 -17.86 -19.85
C GLN A 360 -3.65 -17.66 -18.33
N TYR A 361 -2.61 -18.26 -17.76
CA TYR A 361 -2.21 -18.04 -16.36
C TYR A 361 -0.82 -17.43 -16.25
N MET A 362 -0.64 -16.67 -15.19
CA MET A 362 0.59 -15.97 -14.85
C MET A 362 0.81 -16.11 -13.35
N LEU A 363 1.71 -17.02 -12.98
CA LEU A 363 1.85 -17.48 -11.59
C LEU A 363 3.30 -17.28 -11.13
N PRO A 364 3.55 -16.81 -9.89
CA PRO A 364 4.88 -16.88 -9.32
C PRO A 364 5.40 -18.32 -9.38
N ARG A 365 6.62 -18.55 -9.87
CA ARG A 365 7.17 -19.91 -10.04
C ARG A 365 7.14 -20.74 -8.74
N ILE A 366 7.24 -20.07 -7.59
CA ILE A 366 7.19 -20.74 -6.29
C ILE A 366 5.81 -21.34 -5.98
N THR A 367 4.72 -20.75 -6.48
CA THR A 367 3.35 -21.23 -6.22
C THR A 367 2.96 -22.38 -7.13
N THR A 368 3.67 -22.59 -8.24
CA THR A 368 3.42 -23.70 -9.17
C THR A 368 4.04 -25.03 -8.70
N THR A 369 4.67 -25.05 -7.52
CA THR A 369 5.33 -26.23 -6.92
C THR A 369 6.08 -27.11 -7.94
N PRO A 370 7.11 -26.58 -8.63
CA PRO A 370 7.73 -27.30 -9.74
C PRO A 370 8.31 -28.64 -9.28
N VAL A 371 8.07 -29.69 -10.05
CA VAL A 371 8.62 -31.03 -9.79
C VAL A 371 9.31 -31.56 -11.03
N MET A 372 10.35 -32.36 -10.82
CA MET A 372 11.09 -33.03 -11.89
C MET A 372 10.67 -34.50 -11.95
N ASP A 373 10.40 -35.01 -13.15
CA ASP A 373 10.12 -36.43 -13.36
C ASP A 373 11.40 -37.26 -13.61
N GLU A 374 11.25 -38.57 -13.85
CA GLU A 374 12.39 -39.47 -14.11
C GLU A 374 13.17 -39.13 -15.38
N SER A 375 12.50 -38.49 -16.35
CA SER A 375 13.11 -38.03 -17.60
C SER A 375 13.83 -36.68 -17.42
N LYS A 376 13.91 -36.17 -16.19
CA LYS A 376 14.45 -34.84 -15.83
C LYS A 376 13.68 -33.68 -16.46
N GLN A 377 12.41 -33.90 -16.80
CA GLN A 377 11.51 -32.86 -17.30
C GLN A 377 10.86 -32.13 -16.12
N TRP A 378 10.83 -30.80 -16.16
CA TRP A 378 10.09 -30.02 -15.18
C TRP A 378 8.60 -29.96 -15.50
N TRP A 379 7.81 -30.00 -14.44
CA TRP A 379 6.35 -29.90 -14.45
C TRP A 379 5.87 -28.83 -13.46
N PHE A 380 4.88 -28.06 -13.88
CA PHE A 380 4.36 -26.90 -13.15
C PHE A 380 2.87 -27.10 -12.88
N ASN A 381 2.44 -26.94 -11.64
CA ASN A 381 1.03 -26.96 -11.25
C ASN A 381 0.39 -25.61 -11.58
N ILE A 382 -0.61 -25.59 -12.46
CA ILE A 382 -1.23 -24.37 -12.96
C ILE A 382 -2.61 -24.12 -12.34
N THR A 383 -3.42 -25.17 -12.19
CA THR A 383 -4.82 -25.05 -11.75
C THR A 383 -5.12 -25.78 -10.44
N GLY A 384 -4.09 -26.23 -9.72
CA GLY A 384 -4.19 -27.07 -8.52
C GLY A 384 -4.23 -28.56 -8.86
N SER A 385 -5.02 -28.95 -9.87
CA SER A 385 -5.13 -30.34 -10.37
C SER A 385 -4.49 -30.55 -11.74
N GLY A 386 -4.34 -29.48 -12.54
CA GLY A 386 -3.78 -29.52 -13.89
C GLY A 386 -2.32 -29.05 -13.94
N TRP A 387 -1.49 -29.86 -14.60
CA TRP A 387 -0.04 -29.65 -14.75
C TRP A 387 0.33 -29.42 -16.20
N LEU A 388 1.37 -28.61 -16.43
CA LEU A 388 2.01 -28.42 -17.73
C LEU A 388 3.50 -28.76 -17.67
N PRO A 389 4.06 -29.38 -18.72
CA PRO A 389 5.50 -29.59 -18.84
C PRO A 389 6.20 -28.26 -19.18
N GLU A 390 7.48 -28.14 -18.82
CA GLU A 390 8.36 -27.00 -19.13
C GLU A 390 8.26 -26.50 -20.57
N LYS A 391 8.18 -27.41 -21.56
CA LYS A 391 8.07 -27.05 -22.98
C LYS A 391 6.79 -26.28 -23.35
N ASP A 392 5.76 -26.36 -22.51
CA ASP A 392 4.45 -25.75 -22.72
C ASP A 392 4.22 -24.50 -21.85
N VAL A 393 5.24 -24.09 -21.09
CA VAL A 393 5.23 -22.85 -20.32
C VAL A 393 6.43 -21.98 -20.68
N GLU A 394 6.32 -20.69 -20.40
CA GLU A 394 7.44 -19.74 -20.49
C GLU A 394 7.76 -19.22 -19.09
N GLU A 395 9.05 -19.07 -18.76
CA GLU A 395 9.47 -18.40 -17.53
C GLU A 395 9.95 -16.97 -17.84
N ALA A 396 9.32 -15.99 -17.19
CA ALA A 396 9.73 -14.59 -17.22
C ALA A 396 10.62 -14.27 -16.00
N GLY A 397 11.70 -13.51 -16.22
CA GLY A 397 12.54 -12.96 -15.17
C GLY A 397 11.83 -11.86 -14.38
N GLN A 398 12.21 -11.66 -13.11
CA GLN A 398 11.65 -10.65 -12.21
C GLN A 398 11.55 -9.23 -12.82
N TYR A 399 12.52 -8.85 -13.64
CA TYR A 399 12.59 -7.52 -14.26
C TYR A 399 12.05 -7.49 -15.69
N ASP A 400 11.73 -8.64 -16.28
CA ASP A 400 11.14 -8.73 -17.63
C ASP A 400 9.63 -8.41 -17.53
N LEU A 401 9.28 -7.17 -17.19
CA LEU A 401 7.91 -6.75 -16.89
C LEU A 401 6.97 -6.92 -18.10
N LEU A 402 7.44 -6.68 -19.32
CA LEU A 402 6.68 -6.97 -20.55
C LEU A 402 6.28 -8.44 -20.64
N LYS A 403 7.24 -9.35 -20.39
CA LYS A 403 6.96 -10.81 -20.33
C LYS A 403 6.08 -11.20 -19.14
N GLN A 404 6.04 -10.36 -18.11
CA GLN A 404 5.11 -10.47 -17.00
C GLN A 404 3.74 -9.82 -17.27
N GLY A 405 3.50 -9.39 -18.51
CA GLY A 405 2.23 -8.86 -18.99
C GLY A 405 2.03 -7.36 -18.77
N PHE A 406 3.02 -6.63 -18.22
CA PHE A 406 2.95 -5.18 -18.12
C PHE A 406 2.99 -4.55 -19.50
N GLN A 407 2.18 -3.50 -19.73
CA GLN A 407 2.09 -2.84 -21.03
C GLN A 407 2.16 -1.32 -20.89
N PRO A 408 3.06 -0.66 -21.65
CA PRO A 408 3.03 0.79 -21.77
C PRO A 408 1.90 1.19 -22.72
N LEU A 409 1.03 2.10 -22.28
CA LEU A 409 0.07 2.78 -23.13
C LEU A 409 0.38 4.27 -23.14
N GLU A 410 0.12 4.92 -24.26
CA GLU A 410 0.20 6.38 -24.36
C GLU A 410 -1.13 6.88 -24.91
N GLU A 411 -1.70 7.83 -24.19
CA GLU A 411 -2.85 8.59 -24.63
C GLU A 411 -2.44 9.56 -25.75
N ASN A 412 -3.12 9.46 -26.89
CA ASN A 412 -2.88 10.31 -28.06
C ASN A 412 -4.03 11.28 -28.33
N SER A 413 -4.97 11.46 -27.40
CA SER A 413 -6.11 12.36 -27.57
C SER A 413 -5.80 13.80 -27.15
N GLY A 414 -6.43 14.76 -27.84
CA GLY A 414 -6.24 16.19 -27.62
C GLY A 414 -7.49 16.92 -27.13
N GLY A 415 -8.55 16.21 -26.72
CA GLY A 415 -9.78 16.83 -26.19
C GLY A 415 -9.81 16.87 -24.66
N ASP A 416 -10.94 17.29 -24.08
CA ASP A 416 -11.05 17.65 -22.65
C ASP A 416 -10.81 16.46 -21.69
N MET A 417 -10.23 16.70 -20.51
CA MET A 417 -10.00 15.68 -19.49
C MET A 417 -11.30 15.02 -19.01
N VAL A 418 -12.37 15.80 -18.81
CA VAL A 418 -13.70 15.29 -18.45
C VAL A 418 -14.21 14.32 -19.52
N SER A 419 -13.75 14.51 -20.76
CA SER A 419 -14.04 13.63 -21.89
C SER A 419 -13.05 12.46 -22.04
N SER A 420 -11.89 12.44 -21.36
CA SER A 420 -10.82 11.46 -21.57
C SER A 420 -11.29 9.99 -21.45
N PRO A 421 -12.12 9.59 -20.47
CA PRO A 421 -12.71 8.24 -20.43
C PRO A 421 -13.61 7.89 -21.63
N TYR A 422 -14.16 8.89 -22.31
CA TYR A 422 -15.07 8.77 -23.46
C TYR A 422 -14.37 9.00 -24.80
N GLU A 423 -13.13 9.47 -24.77
CA GLU A 423 -12.30 9.63 -25.95
C GLU A 423 -11.83 8.26 -26.44
N GLY A 424 -11.78 8.09 -27.76
CA GLY A 424 -11.46 6.82 -28.40
C GLY A 424 -10.09 6.25 -28.01
N TRP A 425 -9.22 7.01 -27.33
CA TRP A 425 -7.85 6.59 -27.03
C TRP A 425 -7.80 5.40 -26.06
N VAL A 426 -8.71 5.23 -25.10
CA VAL A 426 -8.70 4.05 -24.22
C VAL A 426 -9.01 2.79 -25.03
N PRO A 427 -10.17 2.71 -25.75
CA PRO A 427 -10.39 1.65 -26.72
C PRO A 427 -9.25 1.50 -27.73
N GLU A 428 -8.79 2.57 -28.40
CA GLU A 428 -7.74 2.56 -29.42
C GLU A 428 -6.38 2.10 -28.87
N ALA A 429 -6.04 2.39 -27.62
CA ALA A 429 -4.82 1.91 -26.97
C ALA A 429 -4.91 0.41 -26.72
N PHE A 430 -6.04 -0.10 -26.22
CA PHE A 430 -6.29 -1.54 -26.09
C PHE A 430 -6.32 -2.25 -27.46
N ASP A 431 -6.92 -1.61 -28.46
CA ASP A 431 -7.06 -2.10 -29.82
C ASP A 431 -5.72 -2.07 -30.58
N SER A 432 -4.90 -1.05 -30.36
CA SER A 432 -3.54 -0.92 -30.91
C SER A 432 -2.64 -2.01 -30.36
N VAL A 433 -2.68 -2.23 -29.04
CA VAL A 433 -1.99 -3.33 -28.36
C VAL A 433 -2.43 -4.68 -28.94
N SER A 434 -3.73 -4.88 -29.14
CA SER A 434 -4.30 -6.08 -29.77
C SER A 434 -3.87 -6.30 -31.23
N ARG A 435 -3.83 -5.23 -32.05
CA ARG A 435 -3.46 -5.28 -33.48
C ARG A 435 -1.97 -5.48 -33.67
N ALA A 436 -1.13 -4.79 -32.91
CA ALA A 436 0.32 -4.89 -33.02
C ALA A 436 0.82 -6.28 -32.57
N ALA A 437 0.16 -6.90 -31.59
CA ALA A 437 0.34 -8.32 -31.23
C ALA A 437 0.03 -9.29 -32.39
N ALA A 438 -0.90 -8.93 -33.27
CA ALA A 438 -1.36 -9.76 -34.38
C ALA A 438 -0.46 -9.65 -35.62
N GLN A 439 0.20 -8.50 -35.79
CA GLN A 439 0.90 -8.12 -37.02
C GLN A 439 2.41 -8.37 -36.98
N GLY A 440 2.96 -8.83 -35.86
CA GLY A 440 4.38 -9.16 -35.76
C GLY A 440 5.29 -7.92 -35.64
N ASP A 441 4.81 -6.87 -34.98
CA ASP A 441 5.61 -5.67 -34.73
C ASP A 441 6.55 -5.94 -33.54
N GLU A 442 7.87 -5.92 -33.73
CA GLU A 442 8.87 -6.40 -32.72
C GLU A 442 8.69 -5.77 -31.32
N TRP A 443 8.14 -4.56 -31.24
CA TRP A 443 7.84 -3.85 -29.99
C TRP A 443 6.61 -4.39 -29.25
N TYR A 444 5.64 -4.97 -29.98
CA TYR A 444 4.35 -5.46 -29.49
C TYR A 444 4.11 -6.96 -29.72
N GLU A 445 5.04 -7.69 -30.36
CA GLU A 445 5.03 -9.16 -30.52
C GLU A 445 4.92 -9.92 -29.20
N GLN A 446 5.19 -9.25 -28.08
CA GLN A 446 5.14 -9.81 -26.73
C GLN A 446 3.80 -9.57 -26.03
N VAL A 447 2.87 -8.84 -26.66
CA VAL A 447 1.52 -8.59 -26.13
C VAL A 447 0.70 -9.88 -26.20
N PRO A 448 0.16 -10.37 -25.07
CA PRO A 448 -0.59 -11.62 -25.07
C PRO A 448 -1.94 -11.52 -25.82
N PRO A 449 -2.37 -12.57 -26.54
CA PRO A 449 -3.68 -12.65 -27.22
C PRO A 449 -4.91 -12.40 -26.34
N PHE A 450 -4.78 -12.42 -25.01
CA PHE A 450 -5.91 -12.22 -24.07
C PHE A 450 -6.51 -10.82 -24.10
N TYR A 451 -5.80 -9.80 -24.61
CA TYR A 451 -6.35 -8.44 -24.73
C TYR A 451 -7.57 -8.37 -25.66
N ARG A 452 -7.67 -9.28 -26.65
CA ARG A 452 -8.89 -9.44 -27.46
C ARG A 452 -10.04 -10.03 -26.66
N GLU A 453 -9.75 -11.04 -25.85
CA GLU A 453 -10.77 -11.68 -24.99
C GLU A 453 -11.27 -10.71 -23.91
N LEU A 454 -10.44 -9.76 -23.49
CA LEU A 454 -10.83 -8.67 -22.61
C LEU A 454 -11.88 -7.76 -23.25
N MET A 455 -11.63 -7.28 -24.48
CA MET A 455 -12.56 -6.39 -25.18
C MET A 455 -13.92 -7.06 -25.38
N VAL A 456 -13.94 -8.31 -25.83
CA VAL A 456 -15.18 -9.10 -25.98
C VAL A 456 -15.93 -9.30 -24.65
N ARG A 457 -15.23 -9.31 -23.51
CA ARG A 457 -15.86 -9.45 -22.20
C ARG A 457 -16.39 -8.13 -21.63
N MET A 458 -15.76 -7.01 -21.97
CA MET A 458 -16.17 -5.69 -21.50
C MET A 458 -17.32 -5.14 -22.35
N ASP A 459 -17.23 -5.31 -23.66
CA ASP A 459 -18.26 -4.98 -24.65
C ASP A 459 -19.50 -5.89 -24.45
N SER A 460 -20.38 -5.43 -23.57
CA SER A 460 -21.54 -6.17 -23.07
C SER A 460 -22.70 -6.12 -24.07
N ASP A 461 -22.78 -5.04 -24.85
CA ASP A 461 -23.79 -4.88 -25.91
C ASP A 461 -23.34 -5.38 -27.29
N GLN A 462 -22.06 -5.79 -27.41
CA GLN A 462 -21.43 -6.35 -28.62
C GLN A 462 -21.41 -5.38 -29.80
N ASP A 463 -21.36 -4.08 -29.53
CA ASP A 463 -21.34 -3.03 -30.55
C ASP A 463 -19.92 -2.77 -31.13
N GLY A 464 -18.89 -3.41 -30.55
CA GLY A 464 -17.49 -3.28 -30.94
C GLY A 464 -16.79 -2.07 -30.30
N LYS A 465 -17.40 -1.41 -29.32
CA LYS A 465 -16.83 -0.33 -28.50
C LYS A 465 -16.93 -0.72 -27.03
N VAL A 466 -16.13 -0.05 -26.20
CA VAL A 466 -16.18 -0.24 -24.74
C VAL A 466 -16.46 1.11 -24.10
N THR A 467 -17.64 1.25 -23.50
CA THR A 467 -18.13 2.46 -22.86
C THR A 467 -17.64 2.61 -21.42
N GLU A 468 -17.70 3.81 -20.83
CA GLU A 468 -17.39 4.03 -19.41
C GLU A 468 -18.18 3.08 -18.50
N GLU A 469 -19.48 2.91 -18.77
CA GLU A 469 -20.35 2.05 -17.97
C GLU A 469 -19.92 0.58 -18.06
N GLU A 470 -19.44 0.12 -19.21
CA GLU A 470 -18.90 -1.23 -19.39
C GLU A 470 -17.54 -1.42 -18.71
N ILE A 471 -16.64 -0.43 -18.79
CA ILE A 471 -15.39 -0.46 -18.04
C ILE A 471 -15.69 -0.47 -16.55
N ARG A 472 -16.59 0.40 -16.09
CA ARG A 472 -17.01 0.50 -14.69
C ARG A 472 -17.65 -0.79 -14.23
N GLN A 473 -18.56 -1.38 -15.00
CA GLN A 473 -19.16 -2.68 -14.68
C GLN A 473 -18.09 -3.75 -14.62
N ALA A 474 -17.18 -3.84 -15.58
CA ALA A 474 -16.10 -4.81 -15.61
C ALA A 474 -15.15 -4.69 -14.40
N LEU A 475 -14.84 -3.47 -13.98
CA LEU A 475 -14.06 -3.17 -12.78
C LEU A 475 -14.84 -3.49 -11.49
N VAL A 476 -16.14 -3.18 -11.44
CA VAL A 476 -17.03 -3.40 -10.28
C VAL A 476 -17.35 -4.88 -10.07
N VAL A 477 -17.66 -5.63 -11.13
CA VAL A 477 -17.90 -7.08 -11.07
C VAL A 477 -16.61 -7.87 -10.89
N ARG A 478 -15.46 -7.17 -10.92
CA ARG A 478 -14.11 -7.70 -10.72
C ARG A 478 -13.85 -8.93 -11.58
N ASP A 479 -14.20 -8.85 -12.87
CA ASP A 479 -13.89 -9.96 -13.78
C ASP A 479 -12.37 -10.24 -13.68
N PRO A 480 -11.97 -11.50 -13.36
CA PRO A 480 -10.58 -11.81 -13.09
C PRO A 480 -9.63 -11.48 -14.25
N LEU A 481 -10.12 -11.55 -15.49
CA LEU A 481 -9.34 -11.22 -16.68
C LEU A 481 -9.16 -9.70 -16.80
N VAL A 482 -10.24 -8.92 -16.65
CA VAL A 482 -10.20 -7.45 -16.66
C VAL A 482 -9.22 -6.93 -15.61
N ARG A 483 -9.37 -7.43 -14.39
CA ARG A 483 -8.47 -7.15 -13.28
C ARG A 483 -7.01 -7.48 -13.60
N HIS A 484 -6.75 -8.66 -14.17
CA HIS A 484 -5.40 -9.10 -14.49
C HIS A 484 -4.69 -8.12 -15.42
N VAL A 485 -5.44 -7.59 -16.40
CA VAL A 485 -4.95 -6.62 -17.37
C VAL A 485 -4.75 -5.24 -16.75
N VAL A 486 -5.78 -4.69 -16.10
CA VAL A 486 -5.76 -3.31 -15.56
C VAL A 486 -4.62 -3.11 -14.58
N ASN A 487 -4.33 -4.11 -13.74
CA ASN A 487 -3.20 -4.10 -12.78
C ASN A 487 -1.81 -4.12 -13.42
N ARG A 488 -1.73 -4.21 -14.75
CA ARG A 488 -0.48 -4.30 -15.54
C ARG A 488 -0.34 -3.17 -16.55
N LEU A 489 -1.25 -2.19 -16.54
CA LEU A 489 -1.15 -1.03 -17.42
C LEU A 489 -0.21 0.00 -16.82
N VAL A 490 0.69 0.53 -17.66
CA VAL A 490 1.55 1.66 -17.35
C VAL A 490 1.20 2.75 -18.36
N ILE A 491 0.48 3.78 -17.91
CA ILE A 491 -0.17 4.70 -18.84
C ILE A 491 0.51 6.06 -18.77
N LYS A 492 0.99 6.54 -19.93
CA LYS A 492 1.34 7.93 -20.15
C LYS A 492 0.06 8.67 -20.58
N HIS A 493 -0.57 9.30 -19.60
CA HIS A 493 -1.79 10.09 -19.75
C HIS A 493 -1.48 11.55 -19.43
N HIS A 494 -2.20 12.48 -20.05
CA HIS A 494 -2.12 13.89 -19.75
C HIS A 494 -2.75 14.20 -18.38
N SER A 495 -1.95 14.14 -17.33
CA SER A 495 -2.37 14.47 -15.96
C SER A 495 -2.02 15.92 -15.57
N GLU A 496 -2.33 16.31 -14.35
CA GLU A 496 -1.79 17.52 -13.73
C GLU A 496 -0.25 17.50 -13.69
N TRP A 497 0.35 16.29 -13.74
CA TRP A 497 1.79 16.06 -13.76
C TRP A 497 2.39 15.98 -15.16
N CYS A 498 1.59 15.67 -16.19
CA CYS A 498 2.05 15.49 -17.57
C CYS A 498 1.24 16.38 -18.53
N GLY A 499 1.91 17.38 -19.12
CA GLY A 499 1.28 18.39 -20.00
C GLY A 499 0.73 19.60 -19.24
N GLY A 500 0.15 19.40 -18.06
CA GLY A 500 -0.21 20.46 -17.11
C GLY A 500 -1.39 21.35 -17.56
N ARG A 501 -1.73 22.35 -16.75
CA ARG A 501 -2.91 23.23 -16.98
C ARG A 501 -2.83 24.06 -18.27
N SER A 502 -1.63 24.25 -18.84
CA SER A 502 -1.39 25.10 -20.00
C SER A 502 -1.84 24.52 -21.34
N THR A 503 -2.27 23.26 -21.39
CA THR A 503 -2.70 22.60 -22.63
C THR A 503 -4.18 22.80 -22.97
N GLY A 504 -4.92 23.57 -22.16
CA GLY A 504 -6.35 23.79 -22.32
C GLY A 504 -7.21 22.60 -21.86
N ARG A 505 -6.60 21.42 -21.65
CA ARG A 505 -7.29 20.16 -21.34
C ARG A 505 -8.07 20.13 -20.02
N TRP A 506 -7.75 21.05 -19.12
CA TRP A 506 -8.32 21.15 -17.79
C TRP A 506 -9.24 22.37 -17.65
N GLU A 507 -9.54 23.07 -18.75
CA GLU A 507 -10.32 24.32 -18.72
C GLU A 507 -11.77 24.09 -18.28
N GLU A 508 -12.41 22.97 -18.61
CA GLU A 508 -13.78 22.69 -18.14
C GLU A 508 -13.82 22.18 -16.69
N PHE A 509 -12.70 21.68 -16.15
CA PHE A 509 -12.64 21.13 -14.79
C PHE A 509 -12.48 22.21 -13.69
N TYR A 510 -11.85 23.34 -14.02
CA TYR A 510 -11.57 24.45 -13.08
C TYR A 510 -12.41 25.68 -13.36
#